data_AF-A0A348N826-F1
#
_entry.id   AF-A0A348N826-F1
#
_cell.length_a   1.000
_cell.length_b   1.000
_cell.length_c   1.000
_cell.angle_alpha   90.00
_cell.angle_beta   90.00
_cell.angle_gamma   90.00
#
_symmetry.space_group_name_H-M   'P 1'
#
loop_
_entity.id
_entity.type
_entity.pdbx_description
1 polymer ?
#
loop_
_entity_poly.entity_id
_entity_poly.type
_entity_poly.pdbx_seq_one_letter_code
_entity_poly.pdbx_strand_id
1 'polypeptide(L)'
;MKRKKLIPVIIIAIFLVVVGIIIGHRLYENNRYEDILSQMEYIDNDSQNKRLLIDFSYLSKINSDIYSWIDIPGSSISYPVLQREDGDDEYYLNHNLDKTLGYPGVIYSHSVNKKDYSDRVTILYGHNMRNGSMFGELQRYKDTEYFDSHQDIYIYKRRS
;
A
#
# COMPACT_ATOMS: atom_id res chain seq x y z
N MET A 1 53.98 0.79 7.32
CA MET A 1 53.33 0.75 5.99
C MET A 1 52.03 -0.10 5.91
N LYS A 2 51.36 -0.48 7.03
CA LYS A 2 50.17 -1.37 7.03
C LYS A 2 48.79 -0.69 7.17
N ARG A 3 48.73 0.57 7.65
CA ARG A 3 47.44 1.25 7.94
C ARG A 3 46.64 1.66 6.69
N LYS A 4 47.30 1.92 5.55
CA LYS A 4 46.65 2.36 4.30
C LYS A 4 45.77 1.29 3.63
N LYS A 5 46.00 0.00 3.92
CA LYS A 5 45.19 -1.12 3.39
C LYS A 5 44.02 -1.52 4.30
N LEU A 6 43.98 -1.05 5.55
CA LEU A 6 42.89 -1.35 6.49
C LEU A 6 41.68 -0.43 6.29
N ILE A 7 41.92 0.85 5.98
CA ILE A 7 40.89 1.86 5.76
C ILE A 7 39.86 1.43 4.68
N PRO A 8 40.25 0.96 3.47
CA PRO A 8 39.27 0.52 2.48
C PRO A 8 38.47 -0.71 2.93
N VAL A 9 39.07 -1.63 3.69
CA VAL A 9 38.37 -2.81 4.21
C VAL A 9 37.31 -2.41 5.24
N ILE A 10 37.62 -1.46 6.11
CA ILE A 10 36.67 -0.93 7.10
C ILE A 10 35.51 -0.21 6.39
N ILE A 11 35.80 0.59 5.35
CA ILE A 11 34.76 1.28 4.57
C ILE A 11 33.82 0.27 3.89
N ILE A 12 34.36 -0.78 3.29
CA ILE A 12 33.56 -1.85 2.67
C ILE A 12 32.70 -2.56 3.72
N ALA A 13 33.26 -2.89 4.88
CA ALA A 13 32.52 -3.52 5.96
C ALA A 13 31.36 -2.64 6.46
N ILE A 14 31.60 -1.33 6.66
CA ILE A 14 30.55 -0.38 7.04
C ILE A 14 29.48 -0.28 5.95
N PHE A 15 29.88 -0.19 4.68
CA PHE A 15 28.95 -0.16 3.56
C PHE A 15 28.05 -1.39 3.52
N LEU A 16 28.60 -2.59 3.70
CA LEU A 16 27.82 -3.83 3.74
C LEU A 16 26.86 -3.89 4.92
N VAL A 17 27.25 -3.39 6.09
CA VAL A 17 26.35 -3.29 7.25
C VAL A 17 25.19 -2.33 6.96
N VAL A 18 25.47 -1.15 6.40
CA VAL A 18 24.42 -0.17 6.03
C VAL A 18 23.48 -0.76 4.98
N VAL A 19 24.01 -1.42 3.95
CA VAL A 19 23.19 -2.11 2.94
C VAL A 19 22.34 -3.22 3.57
N GLY A 20 22.89 -4.00 4.49
CA GLY A 20 22.17 -5.03 5.22
C GLY A 20 21.00 -4.47 6.05
N ILE A 21 21.21 -3.35 6.74
CA ILE A 21 20.14 -2.65 7.48
C ILE A 21 19.04 -2.17 6.54
N ILE A 22 19.40 -1.57 5.39
CA ILE A 22 18.43 -1.08 4.40
C ILE A 22 17.61 -2.24 3.81
N ILE A 23 18.26 -3.34 3.43
CA ILE A 23 17.58 -4.53 2.90
C ILE A 23 16.68 -5.15 3.96
N GLY A 24 17.18 -5.31 5.19
CA GLY A 24 16.42 -5.84 6.31
C GLY A 24 15.15 -5.03 6.60
N HIS A 25 15.26 -3.69 6.61
CA HIS A 25 14.10 -2.81 6.80
C HIS A 25 13.07 -2.96 5.67
N ARG A 26 13.51 -3.06 4.41
CA ARG A 26 12.60 -3.26 3.26
C ARG A 26 11.88 -4.61 3.32
N LEU A 27 12.58 -5.67 3.71
CA LEU A 27 11.99 -6.99 3.86
C LEU A 27 10.98 -7.04 5.00
N TYR A 28 11.29 -6.39 6.13
CA TYR A 28 10.38 -6.31 7.28
C TYR A 28 9.06 -5.61 6.94
N GLU A 29 9.14 -4.44 6.29
CA GLU A 29 7.95 -3.69 5.86
C GLU A 29 7.10 -4.46 4.83
N ASN A 30 7.74 -5.08 3.83
CA ASN A 30 7.03 -5.91 2.86
C ASN A 30 6.32 -7.09 3.53
N ASN A 31 6.99 -7.80 4.45
CA ASN A 31 6.38 -8.93 5.17
C ASN A 31 5.16 -8.48 5.99
N ARG A 32 5.23 -7.32 6.66
CA ARG A 32 4.08 -6.77 7.40
C ARG A 32 2.90 -6.45 6.49
N TYR A 33 3.16 -5.95 5.28
CA TYR A 33 2.12 -5.67 4.30
C TYR A 33 1.43 -6.97 3.84
N GLU A 34 2.20 -8.00 3.53
CA GLU A 34 1.68 -9.33 3.19
C GLU A 34 0.94 -9.99 4.37
N ASP A 35 1.40 -9.80 5.60
CA ASP A 35 0.73 -10.28 6.82
C ASP A 35 -0.66 -9.63 7.00
N ILE A 36 -0.80 -8.35 6.61
CA ILE A 36 -2.08 -7.63 6.64
C ILE A 36 -3.00 -8.15 5.53
N LEU A 37 -2.48 -8.34 4.32
CA LEU A 37 -3.25 -8.90 3.20
C LEU A 37 -3.73 -10.33 3.49
N SER A 38 -2.85 -11.18 4.01
CA SER A 38 -3.18 -12.57 4.34
C SER A 38 -4.22 -12.69 5.45
N GLN A 39 -4.25 -11.77 6.42
CA GLN A 39 -5.31 -11.70 7.43
C GLN A 39 -6.66 -11.27 6.86
N MET A 40 -6.69 -10.61 5.70
CA MET A 40 -7.91 -10.16 5.04
C MET A 40 -8.44 -11.14 4.00
N GLU A 41 -7.63 -12.08 3.55
CA GLU A 41 -8.07 -13.20 2.74
C GLU A 41 -8.76 -14.28 3.60
N TYR A 42 -9.85 -13.92 4.26
CA TYR A 42 -10.79 -14.91 4.80
C TYR A 42 -11.80 -15.27 3.71
N ILE A 43 -11.57 -16.43 3.09
CA ILE A 43 -12.47 -17.02 2.11
C ILE A 43 -13.69 -17.58 2.86
N ASP A 44 -14.83 -16.92 2.71
CA ASP A 44 -16.12 -17.58 2.99
C ASP A 44 -16.32 -18.70 1.95
N ASN A 45 -16.32 -19.94 2.42
CA ASN A 45 -16.41 -21.15 1.58
C ASN A 45 -17.84 -21.47 1.13
N ASP A 46 -18.82 -20.62 1.43
CA ASP A 46 -20.21 -20.87 1.08
C ASP A 46 -20.83 -19.67 0.37
N SER A 47 -20.39 -19.38 -0.86
CA SER A 47 -21.16 -18.69 -1.91
C SER A 47 -20.32 -18.49 -3.18
N GLN A 48 -20.98 -18.48 -4.34
CA GLN A 48 -20.47 -18.02 -5.65
C GLN A 48 -20.05 -16.52 -5.66
N ASN A 49 -19.70 -15.94 -4.51
CA ASN A 49 -19.47 -14.52 -4.30
C ASN A 49 -18.38 -14.35 -3.21
N LYS A 50 -17.10 -14.43 -3.61
CA LYS A 50 -15.94 -14.20 -2.72
C LYS A 50 -16.00 -12.75 -2.26
N ARG A 51 -16.61 -12.48 -1.10
CA ARG A 51 -16.63 -11.15 -0.50
C ARG A 51 -15.44 -11.03 0.45
N LEU A 52 -14.59 -10.04 0.22
CA LEU A 52 -13.50 -9.72 1.14
C LEU A 52 -14.10 -9.27 2.48
N LEU A 53 -13.75 -9.98 3.55
CA LEU A 53 -14.10 -9.60 4.92
C LEU A 53 -12.97 -8.73 5.49
N ILE A 54 -13.24 -7.45 5.64
CA ILE A 54 -12.24 -6.46 6.05
C ILE A 54 -12.47 -6.07 7.50
N ASP A 55 -11.53 -6.42 8.38
CA ASP A 55 -11.54 -6.00 9.78
C ASP A 55 -11.02 -4.56 9.93
N PHE A 56 -11.92 -3.60 9.75
CA PHE A 56 -11.62 -2.18 9.96
C PHE A 56 -11.24 -1.85 11.41
N SER A 57 -11.61 -2.68 12.40
CA SER A 57 -11.24 -2.46 13.80
C SER A 57 -9.77 -2.80 14.03
N TYR A 58 -9.26 -3.85 13.39
CA TYR A 58 -7.84 -4.16 13.35
C TYR A 58 -7.05 -3.09 12.58
N LEU A 59 -7.52 -2.73 11.38
CA LEU A 59 -6.87 -1.70 10.55
C LEU A 59 -6.71 -0.37 11.27
N SER A 60 -7.76 0.08 11.95
CA SER A 60 -7.72 1.34 12.71
C SER A 60 -6.67 1.35 13.83
N LYS A 61 -6.22 0.18 14.32
CA LYS A 61 -5.12 0.09 15.30
C LYS A 61 -3.75 0.23 14.66
N ILE A 62 -3.62 -0.16 13.39
CA ILE A 62 -2.39 0.03 12.61
C ILE A 62 -2.27 1.51 12.25
N ASN A 63 -3.33 2.08 11.67
CA ASN A 63 -3.38 3.48 11.33
C ASN A 63 -4.84 3.97 11.33
N SER A 64 -5.11 4.97 12.18
CA SER A 64 -6.41 5.63 12.32
C SER A 64 -6.91 6.33 11.05
N ASP A 65 -6.00 6.64 10.14
CA ASP A 65 -6.29 7.39 8.92
C ASP A 65 -6.92 6.49 7.84
N ILE A 66 -6.89 5.16 8.03
CA ILE A 66 -7.54 4.17 7.16
C ILE A 66 -9.06 4.27 7.32
N TYR A 67 -9.77 4.49 6.21
CA TYR A 67 -11.22 4.64 6.23
C TYR A 67 -11.98 3.73 5.26
N SER A 68 -11.28 3.15 4.29
CA SER A 68 -11.85 2.22 3.32
C SER A 68 -10.77 1.31 2.73
N TRP A 69 -11.18 0.41 1.84
CA TRP A 69 -10.32 -0.49 1.10
C TRP A 69 -10.73 -0.49 -0.36
N ILE A 70 -9.75 -0.51 -1.26
CA ILE A 70 -9.96 -0.64 -2.71
C ILE A 70 -9.50 -2.02 -3.16
N ASP A 71 -10.31 -2.66 -4.00
CA ASP A 71 -10.00 -3.96 -4.60
C ASP A 71 -10.41 -3.99 -6.07
N ILE A 72 -9.57 -4.57 -6.91
CA ILE A 72 -9.85 -4.84 -8.32
C ILE A 72 -9.63 -6.34 -8.54
N PRO A 73 -10.71 -7.15 -8.62
CA PRO A 73 -10.60 -8.58 -8.80
C PRO A 73 -9.79 -8.94 -10.05
N GLY A 74 -8.92 -9.94 -9.93
CA GLY A 74 -8.04 -10.37 -11.03
C GLY A 74 -6.76 -9.53 -11.17
N SER A 75 -6.59 -8.49 -10.35
CA SER A 75 -5.39 -7.67 -10.28
C SER A 75 -4.71 -7.76 -8.91
N SER A 76 -3.48 -7.25 -8.82
CA SER A 76 -2.73 -7.05 -7.57
C SER A 76 -3.21 -5.86 -6.72
N ILE A 77 -4.24 -5.14 -7.19
CA ILE A 77 -4.77 -3.95 -6.51
C ILE A 77 -5.76 -4.39 -5.45
N SER A 78 -5.24 -4.54 -4.24
CA SER A 78 -6.02 -4.71 -3.01
C SER A 78 -5.29 -3.98 -1.89
N TYR A 79 -5.76 -2.78 -1.53
CA TYR A 79 -5.04 -1.84 -0.67
C TYR A 79 -5.96 -1.11 0.31
N PRO A 80 -5.50 -0.79 1.53
CA PRO A 80 -6.19 0.16 2.40
C PRO A 80 -6.12 1.56 1.78
N VAL A 81 -7.19 2.33 1.96
CA VAL A 81 -7.28 3.73 1.53
C VAL A 81 -7.23 4.63 2.76
N LEU A 82 -6.27 5.55 2.75
CA LEU A 82 -6.01 6.48 3.85
C LEU A 82 -6.41 7.91 3.47
N GLN A 83 -6.70 8.73 4.48
CA GLN A 83 -6.81 10.17 4.30
C GLN A 83 -6.33 10.86 5.56
N ARG A 84 -5.38 11.77 5.35
CA ARG A 84 -4.81 12.58 6.42
C ARG A 84 -5.81 13.65 6.87
N GLU A 85 -6.04 13.74 8.18
CA GLU A 85 -7.07 14.62 8.78
C GLU A 85 -6.60 16.07 9.00
N ASP A 86 -5.29 16.31 9.09
CA ASP A 86 -4.74 17.64 9.39
C ASP A 86 -4.59 18.55 8.17
N GLY A 87 -5.07 18.11 7.00
CA GLY A 87 -5.05 18.87 5.75
C GLY A 87 -3.75 18.79 4.97
N ASP A 88 -2.77 17.99 5.42
CA ASP A 88 -1.59 17.66 4.62
C ASP A 88 -1.93 16.58 3.57
N ASP A 89 -2.45 17.04 2.44
CA ASP A 89 -2.88 16.18 1.33
C ASP A 89 -1.73 15.38 0.69
N GLU A 90 -0.48 15.82 0.84
CA GLU A 90 0.70 15.15 0.26
C GLU A 90 1.39 14.19 1.26
N TYR A 91 0.94 14.13 2.51
CA TYR A 91 1.56 13.33 3.56
C TYR A 91 1.84 11.88 3.11
N TYR A 92 0.83 11.23 2.53
CA TYR A 92 0.93 9.83 2.10
C TYR A 92 1.65 9.60 0.77
N LEU A 93 2.19 10.66 0.14
CA LEU A 93 3.07 10.53 -1.01
C LEU A 93 4.39 9.84 -0.63
N ASN A 94 4.87 10.01 0.60
CA ASN A 94 6.15 9.43 1.05
C ASN A 94 6.05 8.76 2.43
N HIS A 95 4.84 8.42 2.88
CA HIS A 95 4.60 7.70 4.12
C HIS A 95 3.89 6.37 3.87
N ASN A 96 4.37 5.32 4.54
CA ASN A 96 3.80 3.98 4.50
C ASN A 96 2.58 3.86 5.44
N LEU A 97 1.98 2.68 5.46
CA LEU A 97 0.80 2.36 6.25
C LEU A 97 0.95 2.68 7.74
N ASP A 98 2.13 2.50 8.31
CA ASP A 98 2.43 2.75 9.73
C ASP A 98 2.99 4.15 10.01
N LYS A 99 2.85 5.08 9.04
CA LYS A 99 3.37 6.46 9.11
C LYS A 99 4.90 6.55 9.13
N THR A 100 5.62 5.50 8.76
CA THR A 100 7.07 5.59 8.50
C THR A 100 7.35 6.26 7.15
N LEU A 101 8.42 7.06 7.09
CA LEU A 101 8.85 7.71 5.85
C LEU A 101 9.48 6.67 4.90
N GLY A 102 8.97 6.56 3.68
CA GLY A 102 9.52 5.64 2.69
C GLY A 102 8.58 5.30 1.53
N TYR A 103 9.06 4.35 0.72
CA TYR A 103 8.31 3.69 -0.35
C TYR A 103 7.86 2.31 0.14
N PRO A 104 6.76 1.74 -0.40
CA PRO A 104 6.03 2.14 -1.61
C PRO A 104 4.90 3.18 -1.39
N GLY A 105 4.72 3.70 -0.18
CA GLY A 105 3.60 4.59 0.16
C GLY A 105 2.29 3.82 0.35
N VAL A 106 1.15 4.52 0.23
CA VAL A 106 -0.20 3.94 0.35
C VAL A 106 -1.14 4.46 -0.74
N ILE A 107 -2.34 3.87 -0.84
CA ILE A 107 -3.44 4.51 -1.58
C ILE A 107 -4.10 5.53 -0.66
N TYR A 108 -4.31 6.76 -1.14
CA TYR A 108 -4.87 7.82 -0.32
C TYR A 108 -5.78 8.77 -1.10
N SER A 109 -6.61 9.52 -0.38
CA SER A 109 -7.40 10.63 -0.92
C SER A 109 -7.06 11.93 -0.21
N HIS A 110 -7.25 13.06 -0.89
CA HIS A 110 -7.10 14.39 -0.28
C HIS A 110 -8.26 14.70 0.68
N SER A 111 -8.00 15.52 1.69
CA SER A 111 -8.93 15.91 2.76
C SER A 111 -10.19 16.63 2.27
N VAL A 112 -10.17 17.19 1.05
CA VAL A 112 -11.34 17.78 0.39
C VAL A 112 -12.44 16.76 0.09
N ASN A 113 -12.07 15.48 -0.09
CA ASN A 113 -13.04 14.42 -0.35
C ASN A 113 -13.62 13.84 0.94
N LYS A 114 -14.95 13.67 0.97
CA LYS A 114 -15.62 12.98 2.08
C LYS A 114 -15.33 11.49 2.06
N LYS A 115 -14.96 10.96 3.23
CA LYS A 115 -14.66 9.54 3.48
C LYS A 115 -15.83 8.59 3.23
N ASP A 116 -17.05 9.12 3.14
CA ASP A 116 -18.26 8.36 2.86
C ASP A 116 -18.55 8.19 1.36
N TYR A 117 -17.72 8.75 0.47
CA TYR A 117 -17.89 8.71 -0.99
C TYR A 117 -19.22 9.34 -1.46
N SER A 118 -19.79 10.28 -0.70
CA SER A 118 -20.99 11.02 -1.11
C SER A 118 -20.69 12.22 -2.03
N ASP A 119 -19.42 12.50 -2.29
CA ASP A 119 -19.02 13.50 -3.29
C ASP A 119 -19.37 13.03 -4.70
N ARG A 120 -19.50 13.99 -5.62
CA ARG A 120 -19.70 13.67 -7.04
C ARG A 120 -18.49 12.96 -7.64
N VAL A 121 -17.30 13.30 -7.16
CA VAL A 121 -16.02 12.74 -7.60
C VAL A 121 -15.11 12.61 -6.39
N THR A 122 -14.70 11.38 -6.09
CA THR A 122 -13.64 11.07 -5.13
C THR A 122 -12.39 10.68 -5.91
N ILE A 123 -11.25 11.29 -5.59
CA ILE A 123 -9.97 10.99 -6.26
C ILE A 123 -9.11 10.19 -5.30
N LEU A 124 -8.65 9.03 -5.77
CA LEU A 124 -7.67 8.21 -5.08
C LEU A 124 -6.33 8.30 -5.80
N TYR A 125 -5.27 8.48 -5.02
CA TYR A 125 -3.89 8.60 -5.45
C TYR A 125 -3.09 7.39 -4.99
N GLY A 126 -2.09 7.01 -5.76
CA GLY A 126 -1.19 5.91 -5.47
C GLY A 126 -0.01 5.90 -6.43
N HIS A 127 1.13 5.39 -5.97
CA HIS A 127 2.34 5.34 -6.81
C HIS A 127 2.18 4.42 -8.01
N ASN A 128 2.69 4.83 -9.16
CA ASN A 128 2.87 3.98 -10.33
C ASN A 128 4.22 3.24 -10.23
N MET A 129 4.23 2.12 -9.50
CA MET A 129 5.45 1.37 -9.23
C MET A 129 5.86 0.49 -10.41
N ARG A 130 7.17 0.41 -10.68
CA ARG A 130 7.73 -0.40 -11.79
C ARG A 130 7.50 -1.91 -11.66
N ASN A 131 7.35 -2.40 -10.42
CA ASN A 131 7.03 -3.80 -10.14
C ASN A 131 5.52 -4.08 -10.20
N GLY A 132 4.69 -3.10 -10.57
CA GLY A 132 3.23 -3.24 -10.69
C GLY A 132 2.45 -2.98 -9.41
N SER A 133 3.08 -2.91 -8.23
CA SER A 133 2.39 -2.69 -6.96
C SER A 133 1.74 -1.30 -6.87
N MET A 134 0.91 -1.09 -5.86
CA MET A 134 0.11 0.12 -5.67
C MET A 134 -0.79 0.37 -6.90
N PHE A 135 -0.67 1.51 -7.57
CA PHE A 135 -1.38 1.78 -8.82
C PHE A 135 -0.52 1.55 -10.07
N GLY A 136 0.61 0.84 -9.92
CA GLY A 136 1.46 0.46 -11.05
C GLY A 136 0.73 -0.38 -12.09
N GLU A 137 -0.20 -1.24 -11.66
CA GLU A 137 -0.97 -2.09 -12.55
C GLU A 137 -2.06 -1.33 -13.34
N LEU A 138 -2.45 -0.12 -12.91
CA LEU A 138 -3.46 0.67 -13.64
C LEU A 138 -3.02 0.99 -15.08
N GLN A 139 -1.72 0.95 -15.38
CA GLN A 139 -1.23 1.12 -16.74
C GLN A 139 -1.72 0.04 -17.71
N ARG A 140 -2.12 -1.14 -17.22
CA ARG A 140 -2.66 -2.25 -18.03
C ARG A 140 -4.02 -1.93 -18.63
N TYR A 141 -4.79 -1.02 -18.02
CA TYR A 141 -6.09 -0.56 -18.56
C TYR A 141 -5.97 0.21 -19.89
N LYS A 142 -4.76 0.48 -20.38
CA LYS A 142 -4.54 0.96 -21.75
C LYS A 142 -4.80 -0.12 -22.80
N ASP A 143 -4.71 -1.38 -22.40
CA ASP A 143 -5.03 -2.54 -23.23
C ASP A 143 -6.53 -2.85 -23.14
N THR A 144 -7.18 -3.00 -24.30
CA THR A 144 -8.64 -3.18 -24.38
C THR A 144 -9.09 -4.51 -23.78
N GLU A 145 -8.35 -5.60 -24.00
CA GLU A 145 -8.73 -6.92 -23.48
C GLU A 145 -8.63 -6.95 -21.94
N TYR A 146 -7.60 -6.30 -21.39
CA TYR A 146 -7.48 -6.13 -19.95
C TYR A 146 -8.61 -5.27 -19.37
N PHE A 147 -8.92 -4.13 -20.00
CA PHE A 147 -10.03 -3.26 -19.58
C PHE A 147 -11.36 -4.03 -19.58
N ASP A 148 -11.66 -4.76 -20.65
CA ASP A 148 -12.92 -5.49 -20.82
C ASP A 148 -13.08 -6.63 -19.80
N SER A 149 -11.97 -7.20 -19.31
CA SER A 149 -11.97 -8.26 -18.30
C SER A 149 -11.92 -7.77 -16.85
N HIS A 150 -11.65 -6.48 -16.59
CA HIS A 150 -11.46 -5.91 -15.25
C HIS A 150 -12.29 -4.64 -15.05
N GLN A 151 -13.59 -4.67 -15.37
CA GLN A 151 -14.44 -3.47 -15.34
C GLN A 151 -14.92 -3.10 -13.92
N ASP A 152 -14.87 -4.03 -12.99
CA ASP A 152 -15.37 -3.84 -11.64
C ASP A 152 -14.26 -3.39 -10.68
N ILE A 153 -14.52 -2.29 -9.97
CA ILE A 153 -13.69 -1.79 -8.87
C ILE A 153 -14.55 -1.73 -7.61
N TYR A 154 -14.09 -2.38 -6.54
CA TYR A 154 -14.82 -2.47 -5.29
C TYR A 154 -14.23 -1.55 -4.25
N ILE A 155 -15.09 -0.80 -3.57
CA ILE A 155 -14.75 0.00 -2.39
C ILE A 155 -15.49 -0.58 -1.20
N TYR A 156 -14.73 -1.01 -0.20
CA TYR A 156 -15.27 -1.49 1.06
C TYR A 156 -15.10 -0.41 2.12
N LYS A 157 -16.13 -0.18 2.91
CA LYS A 157 -16.11 0.80 4.00
C LYS A 157 -16.56 0.15 5.29
N ARG A 158 -16.13 0.71 6.41
CA ARG A 158 -16.68 0.35 7.72
C ARG A 158 -18.19 0.61 7.71
N ARG A 159 -18.98 -0.38 8.12
CA ARG A 159 -20.41 -0.17 8.39
C ARG A 159 -20.55 0.83 9.54
N SER A 160 -21.28 1.92 9.30
CA SER A 160 -21.68 2.92 10.29
C SER A 160 -22.80 2.40 11.19
#